data_AF-X0TF53-F1
#
_entry.id   AF-X0TF53-F1
#
_cell.length_a   1.000
_cell.length_b   1.000
_cell.length_c   1.000
_cell.angle_alpha   90.00
_cell.angle_beta   90.00
_cell.angle_gamma   90.00
#
_symmetry.space_group_name_H-M   'P 1'
#
loop_
_entity.id
_entity.type
_entity.pdbx_description
1 polymer ?
#
loop_
_entity_poly.entity_id
_entity_poly.type
_entity_poly.pdbx_seq_one_letter_code
_entity_poly.pdbx_strand_id
1 'polypeptide(L)' 'ATETCYMLEGEVEVTDNKTGEKLEFKKGDLVQFPKGLKCVWNVKKPVRKYYNFGDLDI' A
#
# COMPACT_ATOMS: atom_id res chain seq x y z
N ALA A 1 -5.69 -11.92 -3.08
CA ALA A 1 -6.36 -11.00 -4.03
C ALA A 1 -5.45 -9.82 -4.28
N THR A 2 -5.76 -8.97 -5.24
CA THR A 2 -5.22 -7.60 -5.30
C THR A 2 -5.76 -6.82 -4.09
N GLU A 3 -4.94 -5.97 -3.47
CA GLU A 3 -5.38 -5.05 -2.41
C GLU A 3 -5.27 -3.62 -2.93
N THR A 4 -6.35 -2.85 -2.85
CA THR A 4 -6.31 -1.41 -3.11
C THR A 4 -6.52 -0.67 -1.81
N CYS A 5 -5.68 0.34 -1.54
CA CYS A 5 -5.73 1.14 -0.32
C CYS A 5 -5.82 2.62 -0.63
N TYR A 6 -6.71 3.34 0.06
CA TYR A 6 -6.74 4.79 0.08
C TYR A 6 -6.31 5.32 1.45
N MET A 7 -5.26 6.15 1.50
CA MET A 7 -4.69 6.65 2.74
C MET A 7 -5.46 7.87 3.26
N LEU A 8 -6.13 7.73 4.40
CA LEU A 8 -6.78 8.86 5.07
C LEU A 8 -5.77 9.67 5.90
N GLU A 9 -4.80 8.98 6.52
CA GLU A 9 -3.76 9.53 7.37
C GLU A 9 -2.52 8.61 7.34
N GLY A 10 -1.36 9.16 7.71
CA GLY A 10 -0.11 8.41 7.86
C GLY A 10 0.90 8.62 6.74
N GLU A 11 2.02 7.93 6.89
CA GLU A 11 3.18 7.95 5.98
C GLU A 11 3.88 6.60 6.07
N VAL A 12 4.08 5.95 4.92
CA VAL A 12 4.61 4.58 4.81
C VAL A 12 5.63 4.53 3.69
N GLU A 13 6.71 3.79 3.92
CA GLU A 13 7.60 3.28 2.88
C GLU A 13 7.39 1.77 2.77
N VAL A 14 7.14 1.27 1.57
CA VAL A 14 7.05 -0.17 1.28
C VAL A 14 8.28 -0.59 0.49
N THR A 15 8.85 -1.74 0.85
CA THR A 15 9.96 -2.37 0.12
C THR A 15 9.51 -3.70 -0.47
N ASP A 16 9.71 -3.91 -1.77
CA ASP A 16 9.50 -5.20 -2.43
C ASP A 16 10.59 -6.20 -1.99
N ASN A 17 10.18 -7.36 -1.48
CA ASN A 17 11.13 -8.34 -0.93
C ASN A 17 11.98 -9.05 -2.00
N LYS A 18 11.56 -9.04 -3.27
CA LYS A 18 12.25 -9.66 -4.40
C LYS A 18 13.19 -8.68 -5.09
N THR A 19 12.73 -7.46 -5.37
CA THR A 19 13.51 -6.48 -6.14
C THR A 19 14.28 -5.50 -5.26
N GLY A 20 13.87 -5.33 -3.99
CA GLY A 20 14.41 -4.31 -3.09
C GLY A 20 13.94 -2.89 -3.42
N GLU A 21 13.05 -2.73 -4.42
CA GLU A 21 12.50 -1.43 -4.78
C GLU A 21 11.65 -0.85 -3.65
N LYS A 22 11.70 0.48 -3.54
CA LYS A 22 11.04 1.22 -2.48
C LYS A 22 10.01 2.19 -3.05
N LEU A 23 8.84 2.21 -2.44
CA LEU A 23 7.76 3.14 -2.76
C LEU A 23 7.28 3.81 -1.48
N GLU A 24 7.18 5.14 -1.50
CA GLU A 24 6.60 5.91 -0.39
C GLU A 24 5.20 6.40 -0.77
N PHE A 25 4.27 6.33 0.19
CA PHE A 25 2.93 6.87 0.07
C PHE A 25 2.41 7.38 1.41
N LYS A 26 1.49 8.34 1.35
CA LYS A 26 0.99 9.13 2.48
C LYS A 26 -0.48 9.48 2.29
N LYS A 27 -1.03 10.27 3.24
CA LYS A 27 -2.40 10.81 3.18
C LYS A 27 -2.75 11.34 1.78
N GLY A 28 -3.87 10.86 1.24
CA GLY A 28 -4.41 11.24 -0.06
C GLY A 28 -4.06 10.27 -1.19
N ASP A 29 -3.07 9.39 -1.01
CA ASP A 29 -2.65 8.46 -2.05
C ASP A 29 -3.59 7.26 -2.16
N LEU A 30 -3.89 6.86 -3.40
CA LEU A 30 -4.52 5.60 -3.76
C LEU A 30 -3.45 4.66 -4.30
N VAL A 31 -3.22 3.55 -3.62
CA VAL A 31 -2.16 2.58 -3.96
C VAL A 31 -2.75 1.18 -4.15
N GLN A 32 -2.18 0.43 -5.07
CA GLN A 32 -2.61 -0.94 -5.36
C GLN A 32 -1.44 -1.92 -5.22
N PHE A 33 -1.68 -2.99 -4.48
CA PHE A 33 -0.74 -4.08 -4.25
C PHE A 33 -1.20 -5.30 -5.06
N PRO A 34 -0.47 -5.70 -6.11
CA PRO A 34 -0.86 -6.81 -6.96
C PRO A 34 -0.85 -8.14 -6.20
N LYS A 35 -1.71 -9.07 -6.63
CA LYS A 35 -1.79 -10.41 -6.05
C LYS A 35 -0.41 -11.09 -6.05
N GLY A 36 0.00 -11.57 -4.88
CA GLY A 36 1.25 -12.32 -4.71
C GLY A 36 2.49 -11.46 -4.48
N LEU A 37 2.34 -10.12 -4.44
CA LEU A 37 3.38 -9.23 -3.95
C LEU A 37 3.73 -9.57 -2.49
N LYS A 38 5.03 -9.68 -2.21
CA LYS A 38 5.56 -9.80 -0.85
C LYS A 38 6.38 -8.55 -0.58
N CYS A 39 5.94 -7.76 0.38
CA CYS A 39 6.59 -6.50 0.72
C CYS A 39 6.61 -6.29 2.22
N VAL A 40 7.52 -5.43 2.69
CA VAL A 40 7.60 -4.98 4.08
C VAL A 40 7.17 -3.53 4.16
N TRP A 41 6.29 -3.22 5.11
CA TRP A 41 5.84 -1.86 5.39
C TRP A 41 6.65 -1.27 6.53
N ASN A 42 7.38 -0.20 6.25
CA ASN A 42 7.97 0.67 7.26
C ASN A 42 7.01 1.83 7.53
N VAL A 43 6.25 1.72 8.61
CA VAL A 43 5.23 2.71 9.01
C VAL A 43 5.91 3.86 9.76
N LYS A 44 6.13 4.99 9.08
CA LYS A 44 6.82 6.18 9.63
C LYS A 44 5.89 7.01 10.52
N LYS A 45 4.59 7.03 10.21
CA LYS A 45 3.53 7.67 11.01
C LYS A 45 2.30 6.76 11.09
N PRO A 46 1.50 6.79 12.17
CA PRO A 46 0.29 5.98 12.30
C PRO A 46 -0.63 6.09 11.08
N VAL A 47 -1.12 4.94 10.59
CA VAL A 47 -1.89 4.86 9.34
C VAL A 47 -3.37 4.67 9.64
N ARG A 48 -4.20 5.41 8.92
CA ARG A 48 -5.63 5.12 8.78
C ARG A 48 -5.94 5.01 7.29
N LYS A 49 -6.57 3.93 6.86
CA LYS A 49 -6.84 3.66 5.44
C LYS A 49 -8.21 3.04 5.22
N TYR A 50 -8.79 3.30 4.05
CA TYR A 50 -9.76 2.38 3.47
C TYR A 50 -9.03 1.32 2.66
N TYR A 51 -9.55 0.10 2.65
CA TYR A 51 -8.98 -0.99 1.88
C TYR A 51 -10.08 -1.81 1.20
N ASN A 52 -9.77 -2.36 0.04
CA ASN A 52 -10.59 -3.33 -0.66
C ASN A 52 -9.70 -4.49 -1.13
N PHE A 53 -10.17 -5.72 -0.91
CA PHE A 53 -9.56 -6.92 -1.48
C PHE A 53 -10.40 -7.42 -2.64
N GLY A 54 -9.79 -7.50 -3.81
CA GLY A 54 -10.48 -7.75 -5.07
C GLY A 54 -10.09 -6.72 -6.10
N ASP A 55 -10.51 -6.97 -7.34
CA ASP A 55 -10.40 -5.97 -8.40
C ASP A 55 -11.52 -4.94 -8.23
N LEU A 56 -11.23 -3.67 -8.51
CA LEU A 56 -12.24 -2.63 -8.53
C LEU A 56 -12.93 -2.68 -9.89
N ASP A 57 -14.25 -2.92 -9.91
CA ASP A 57 -15.09 -2.68 -11.08
C ASP A 57 -15.28 -1.17 -11.27
N ILE A 58 -14.35 -0.54 -12.00
CA ILE A 58 -14.41 0.86 -12.45
C ILE A 58 -14.62 0.94 -13.95
#